data_AF-A0A368TMJ7-F1
#
_entry.id   AF-A0A368TMJ7-F1
#
_cell.length_a   1.000
_cell.length_b   1.000
_cell.length_c   1.000
_cell.angle_alpha   90.00
_cell.angle_beta   90.00
_cell.angle_gamma   90.00
#
_symmetry.space_group_name_H-M   'P 1'
#
loop_
_entity.id
_entity.type
_entity.pdbx_description
1 polymer ?
#
loop_
_entity_poly.entity_id
_entity_poly.type
_entity_poly.pdbx_seq_one_letter_code
_entity_poly.pdbx_strand_id
1 'polypeptide(L)'
;MTAQSLFSERPKPRGPEDLIELPSLDFEPYDHRHCWDLIGPEGTSMQINHHPRLVNDSAETLHAAALEGLGVVKLGLLVGMQDMKAGRLIDVLPGWTTRGGVLHAVFPSRRGLLPAVRALIDFLNKYVAEEDFDTREALINE
;
A
#
# COMPACT_ATOMS: atom_id res chain seq x y z
N MET A 1 -5.26 -0.27 -4.08
CA MET A 1 -5.54 -1.59 -4.71
C MET A 1 -6.91 -2.09 -4.26
N THR A 2 -7.54 -2.97 -5.04
CA THR A 2 -8.81 -3.66 -4.75
C THR A 2 -9.05 -4.80 -5.74
N ALA A 3 -10.03 -5.67 -5.52
CA ALA A 3 -10.46 -6.65 -6.50
C ALA A 3 -11.27 -6.05 -7.66
N GLN A 4 -11.18 -6.67 -8.84
CA GLN A 4 -11.91 -6.24 -10.03
C GLN A 4 -13.45 -6.27 -9.86
N SER A 5 -13.95 -7.11 -8.94
CA SER A 5 -15.37 -7.22 -8.57
C SER A 5 -15.95 -5.95 -7.98
N LEU A 6 -15.14 -5.07 -7.37
CA LEU A 6 -15.61 -3.77 -6.88
C LEU A 6 -16.23 -2.92 -7.99
N PHE A 7 -15.78 -3.11 -9.23
CA PHE A 7 -16.19 -2.35 -10.41
C PHE A 7 -17.25 -3.04 -11.27
N SER A 8 -17.86 -4.14 -10.80
CA SER A 8 -18.92 -4.82 -11.56
C SER A 8 -20.16 -3.94 -11.77
N GLU A 9 -20.48 -3.08 -10.81
CA GLU A 9 -21.63 -2.14 -10.85
C GLU A 9 -21.18 -0.67 -10.72
N ARG A 10 -19.88 -0.41 -10.78
CA ARG A 10 -19.29 0.93 -10.55
C ARG A 10 -18.31 1.27 -11.67
N PRO A 11 -18.29 2.53 -12.14
CA PRO A 11 -17.25 2.96 -13.08
C PRO A 11 -15.87 2.86 -12.41
N LYS A 12 -14.86 2.51 -13.21
CA LYS A 12 -13.46 2.65 -12.79
C LYS A 12 -13.12 4.14 -12.67
N PRO A 13 -12.32 4.54 -11.66
CA PRO A 13 -11.91 5.93 -11.52
C PRO A 13 -11.05 6.35 -12.72
N ARG A 14 -11.30 7.55 -13.23
CA ARG A 14 -10.52 8.19 -14.30
C ARG A 14 -9.43 9.08 -13.73
N GLY A 15 -9.63 9.54 -12.49
CA GLY A 15 -8.70 10.37 -11.76
C GLY A 15 -8.84 10.15 -10.24
N PRO A 16 -7.86 10.63 -9.47
CA PRO A 16 -7.87 10.56 -8.01
C PRO A 16 -9.11 11.16 -7.34
N GLU A 17 -9.76 12.15 -7.94
CA GLU A 17 -11.01 12.73 -7.44
C GLU A 17 -12.17 11.71 -7.40
N ASP A 18 -12.20 10.75 -8.32
CA ASP A 18 -13.23 9.71 -8.38
C ASP A 18 -13.12 8.72 -7.21
N LEU A 19 -11.99 8.70 -6.50
CA LEU A 19 -11.79 7.83 -5.34
C LEU A 19 -12.71 8.18 -4.16
N ILE A 20 -13.19 9.43 -4.08
CA ILE A 20 -14.09 9.89 -3.01
C ILE A 20 -15.40 9.09 -3.00
N GLU A 21 -15.85 8.65 -4.17
CA GLU A 21 -17.12 7.94 -4.36
C GLU A 21 -16.97 6.42 -4.18
N LEU A 22 -15.75 5.92 -4.02
CA LEU A 22 -15.48 4.51 -3.84
C LEU A 22 -15.49 4.12 -2.35
N PRO A 23 -16.05 2.95 -2.01
CA PRO A 23 -15.88 2.43 -0.66
C PRO A 23 -14.39 2.25 -0.37
N SER A 24 -13.95 2.68 0.81
CA SER A 24 -12.56 2.60 1.25
C SER A 24 -12.40 1.71 2.48
N LEU A 25 -11.21 1.14 2.61
CA LEU A 25 -10.75 0.37 3.77
C LEU A 25 -9.44 1.00 4.23
N ASP A 26 -9.21 1.06 5.55
CA ASP A 26 -8.01 1.72 6.06
C ASP A 26 -7.59 1.20 7.43
N PHE A 27 -6.36 1.55 7.82
CA PHE A 27 -5.91 1.48 9.20
C PHE A 27 -6.45 2.66 10.00
N GLU A 28 -6.48 2.55 11.32
CA GLU A 28 -6.79 3.70 12.19
C GLU A 28 -5.58 4.67 12.20
N PRO A 29 -5.70 5.90 11.67
CA PRO A 29 -4.61 6.86 11.69
C PRO A 29 -4.50 7.55 13.06
N TYR A 30 -3.30 7.97 13.45
CA TYR A 30 -3.05 8.62 14.73
C TYR A 30 -3.82 9.93 14.95
N ASP A 31 -4.11 10.66 13.89
CA ASP A 31 -4.85 11.93 13.94
C ASP A 31 -6.35 11.76 13.66
N HIS A 32 -6.84 10.52 13.58
CA HIS A 32 -8.21 10.14 13.28
C HIS A 32 -8.75 10.71 11.95
N ARG A 33 -7.87 11.11 11.02
CA ARG A 33 -8.25 11.60 9.69
C ARG A 33 -7.80 10.64 8.62
N HIS A 34 -8.77 10.05 7.93
CA HIS A 34 -8.53 9.19 6.79
C HIS A 34 -8.29 10.02 5.53
N CYS A 35 -7.04 10.01 5.08
CA CYS A 35 -6.60 10.76 3.92
C CYS A 35 -5.57 9.96 3.12
N TRP A 36 -5.77 9.90 1.81
CA TRP A 36 -4.75 9.45 0.88
C TRP A 36 -3.97 10.63 0.32
N ASP A 37 -2.68 10.69 0.68
CA ASP A 37 -1.71 11.57 0.04
C ASP A 37 -1.19 10.91 -1.24
N LEU A 38 -1.64 11.41 -2.38
CA LEU A 38 -1.34 10.89 -3.71
C LEU A 38 -0.34 11.78 -4.43
N ILE A 39 0.65 11.16 -5.07
CA ILE A 39 1.63 11.80 -5.94
C ILE A 39 1.43 11.23 -7.34
N GLY A 40 1.08 12.08 -8.28
CA GLY A 40 0.81 11.77 -9.68
C GLY A 40 1.93 12.19 -10.63
N PRO A 41 1.64 12.17 -11.94
CA PRO A 41 2.58 12.60 -12.97
C PRO A 41 3.13 14.01 -12.72
N GLU A 42 4.38 14.22 -13.12
CA GLU A 42 5.08 15.50 -13.00
C GLU A 42 5.19 16.05 -11.56
N GLY A 43 5.04 15.17 -10.55
CA GLY A 43 5.13 15.55 -9.14
C GLY A 43 3.87 16.22 -8.59
N THR A 44 2.75 16.15 -9.33
CA THR A 44 1.45 16.65 -8.86
C THR A 44 1.08 15.94 -7.57
N SER A 45 0.61 16.69 -6.56
CA SER A 45 0.18 16.12 -5.28
C SER A 45 -1.30 16.38 -5.07
N MET A 46 -2.04 15.38 -4.59
CA MET A 46 -3.43 15.55 -4.18
C MET A 46 -3.75 14.77 -2.91
N GLN A 47 -4.56 15.38 -2.06
CA GLN A 47 -5.08 14.77 -0.84
C GLN A 47 -6.54 14.39 -1.05
N ILE A 48 -6.87 13.13 -0.80
CA ILE A 48 -8.23 12.62 -0.86
C ILE A 48 -8.67 12.22 0.54
N ASN A 49 -9.56 13.01 1.13
CA ASN A 49 -10.24 12.63 2.36
C ASN A 49 -11.31 11.58 2.04
N HIS A 50 -11.40 10.53 2.85
CA HIS A 50 -12.36 9.46 2.66
C HIS A 50 -12.95 9.00 3.99
N HIS A 51 -14.02 8.23 3.93
CA HIS A 51 -14.67 7.63 5.10
C HIS A 51 -14.65 6.11 4.93
N PRO A 52 -13.69 5.41 5.55
CA PRO A 52 -13.60 3.96 5.43
C PRO A 52 -14.85 3.28 5.98
N ARG A 53 -15.32 2.28 5.25
CA ARG A 53 -16.42 1.42 5.74
C ARG A 53 -15.91 0.32 6.68
N LEU A 54 -14.60 0.06 6.64
CA LEU A 54 -13.89 -0.86 7.50
C LEU A 54 -12.59 -0.20 7.92
N VAL A 55 -12.39 -0.08 9.23
CA VAL A 55 -11.13 0.33 9.83
C VAL A 55 -10.60 -0.84 10.67
N ASN A 56 -9.37 -1.26 10.43
CA ASN A 56 -8.77 -2.40 11.13
C ASN A 56 -7.24 -2.27 11.21
N ASP A 57 -6.63 -2.81 12.26
CA ASP A 57 -5.19 -2.75 12.50
C ASP A 57 -4.40 -3.91 11.86
N SER A 58 -5.08 -4.94 11.35
CA SER A 58 -4.47 -6.06 10.63
C SER A 58 -4.47 -5.81 9.12
N ALA A 59 -3.26 -5.80 8.55
CA ALA A 59 -3.08 -5.72 7.11
C ALA A 59 -3.69 -6.94 6.39
N GLU A 60 -3.65 -8.12 7.00
CA GLU A 60 -4.24 -9.35 6.47
C GLU A 60 -5.77 -9.24 6.35
N THR A 61 -6.41 -8.64 7.37
CA THR A 61 -7.86 -8.42 7.38
C THR A 61 -8.28 -7.45 6.29
N LEU A 62 -7.57 -6.33 6.15
CA LEU A 62 -7.82 -5.35 5.10
C LEU A 62 -7.54 -5.92 3.70
N HIS A 63 -6.50 -6.74 3.56
CA HIS A 63 -6.17 -7.45 2.33
C HIS A 63 -7.27 -8.42 1.91
N ALA A 64 -7.74 -9.26 2.82
CA ALA A 64 -8.84 -10.19 2.57
C ALA A 64 -10.14 -9.45 2.18
N ALA A 65 -10.46 -8.35 2.87
CA ALA A 65 -11.60 -7.51 2.52
C ALA A 65 -11.48 -6.88 1.13
N ALA A 66 -10.28 -6.46 0.73
CA ALA A 66 -10.03 -5.92 -0.61
C ALA A 66 -10.17 -7.00 -1.71
N LEU A 67 -9.75 -8.25 -1.45
CA LEU A 67 -9.92 -9.39 -2.36
C LEU A 67 -11.39 -9.74 -2.59
N GLU A 68 -12.22 -9.57 -1.57
CA GLU A 68 -13.68 -9.73 -1.66
C GLU A 68 -14.38 -8.49 -2.26
N GLY A 69 -13.63 -7.46 -2.67
CA GLY A 69 -14.16 -6.26 -3.30
C GLY A 69 -14.92 -5.33 -2.36
N LEU A 70 -14.66 -5.39 -1.05
CA LEU A 70 -15.37 -4.52 -0.09
C LEU A 70 -15.02 -3.03 -0.27
N GLY A 71 -13.80 -2.72 -0.71
CA GLY A 71 -13.36 -1.36 -0.95
C GLY A 71 -11.89 -1.24 -1.37
N VAL A 72 -11.51 -0.01 -1.71
CA VAL A 72 -10.14 0.37 -2.06
C VAL A 72 -9.30 0.51 -0.79
N VAL A 73 -8.10 -0.04 -0.82
CA VAL A 73 -7.14 0.01 0.30
C VAL A 73 -5.74 0.42 -0.18
N LYS A 74 -5.02 1.15 0.67
CA LYS A 74 -3.57 1.38 0.53
C LYS A 74 -2.83 0.35 1.40
N LEU A 75 -2.28 -0.68 0.77
CA LEU A 75 -1.41 -1.67 1.40
C LEU A 75 0.00 -1.60 0.83
N GLY A 76 1.00 -1.95 1.65
CA GLY A 76 2.36 -2.17 1.19
C GLY A 76 2.41 -3.33 0.20
N LEU A 77 3.34 -3.26 -0.75
CA LEU A 77 3.51 -4.31 -1.77
C LEU A 77 3.90 -5.64 -1.15
N LEU A 78 4.63 -5.65 -0.02
CA LEU A 78 4.90 -6.86 0.76
C LEU A 78 3.63 -7.70 1.08
N VAL A 79 2.47 -7.05 1.22
CA VAL A 79 1.18 -7.72 1.50
C VAL A 79 0.43 -8.06 0.21
N GLY A 80 0.33 -7.10 -0.73
CA GLY A 80 -0.55 -7.22 -1.90
C GLY A 80 0.12 -7.76 -3.18
N MET A 81 1.45 -7.85 -3.24
CA MET A 81 2.18 -8.10 -4.50
C MET A 81 1.80 -9.41 -5.17
N GLN A 82 1.65 -10.50 -4.40
CA GLN A 82 1.30 -11.80 -4.97
C GLN A 82 -0.08 -11.78 -5.64
N ASP A 83 -1.06 -11.15 -5.00
CA ASP A 83 -2.42 -11.01 -5.52
C ASP A 83 -2.52 -10.03 -6.68
N MET A 84 -1.68 -8.98 -6.68
CA MET A 84 -1.51 -8.07 -7.82
C MET A 84 -0.95 -8.80 -9.04
N LYS A 85 0.14 -9.58 -8.88
CA LYS A 85 0.72 -10.40 -9.96
C LYS A 85 -0.25 -11.44 -10.49
N ALA A 86 -1.11 -11.98 -9.63
CA ALA A 86 -2.13 -12.94 -10.02
C ALA A 86 -3.39 -12.29 -10.63
N GLY A 87 -3.46 -10.96 -10.70
CA GLY A 87 -4.63 -10.21 -11.19
C GLY A 87 -5.87 -10.30 -10.28
N ARG A 88 -5.72 -10.80 -9.05
CA ARG A 88 -6.81 -10.85 -8.06
C ARG A 88 -7.04 -9.47 -7.43
N LEU A 89 -5.96 -8.75 -7.19
CA LEU A 89 -5.98 -7.31 -6.91
C LEU A 89 -5.50 -6.54 -8.14
N ILE A 90 -6.04 -5.35 -8.31
CA ILE A 90 -5.64 -4.42 -9.36
C ILE A 90 -5.20 -3.09 -8.76
N ASP A 91 -4.32 -2.40 -9.49
CA ASP A 91 -4.09 -0.98 -9.27
C ASP A 91 -5.35 -0.22 -9.66
N VAL A 92 -5.85 0.57 -8.72
CA VAL A 92 -7.10 1.32 -8.88
C VAL A 92 -6.84 2.64 -9.61
N LEU A 93 -5.64 3.19 -9.47
CA LEU A 93 -5.31 4.50 -10.04
C LEU A 93 -3.90 4.49 -10.64
N PRO A 94 -3.71 3.83 -11.81
CA PRO A 94 -2.41 3.75 -12.47
C PRO A 94 -1.81 5.14 -12.72
N GLY A 95 -0.49 5.25 -12.53
CA GLY A 95 0.26 6.51 -12.66
C GLY A 95 0.21 7.41 -11.42
N TRP A 96 -0.63 7.08 -10.43
CA TRP A 96 -0.62 7.72 -9.12
C TRP A 96 0.00 6.80 -8.07
N THR A 97 0.59 7.42 -7.06
CA THR A 97 1.39 6.73 -6.05
C THR A 97 1.08 7.32 -4.69
N THR A 98 1.37 6.58 -3.63
CA THR A 98 1.35 7.13 -2.27
C THR A 98 2.77 7.31 -1.80
N ARG A 99 3.02 8.24 -0.86
CA ARG A 99 4.32 8.31 -0.21
C ARG A 99 4.66 6.95 0.42
N GLY A 100 5.83 6.40 0.04
CA GLY A 100 6.32 5.13 0.57
C GLY A 100 6.54 5.20 2.08
N GLY A 101 6.26 4.07 2.76
CA GLY A 101 6.62 3.91 4.16
C GLY A 101 8.13 3.77 4.33
N VAL A 102 8.63 4.13 5.51
CA VAL A 102 10.03 3.88 5.89
C VAL A 102 10.06 2.65 6.81
N LEU A 103 10.78 1.60 6.41
CA LEU A 103 11.03 0.47 7.29
C LEU A 103 12.19 0.79 8.23
N HIS A 104 11.95 0.70 9.53
CA HIS A 104 12.96 0.94 10.56
C HIS A 104 13.35 -0.36 11.27
N ALA A 105 14.66 -0.62 11.35
CA ALA A 105 15.21 -1.63 12.25
C ALA A 105 15.55 -0.99 13.60
N VAL A 106 14.82 -1.35 14.66
CA VAL A 106 14.98 -0.76 16.00
C VAL A 106 15.63 -1.77 16.95
N PHE A 107 16.76 -1.40 17.56
CA PHE A 107 17.49 -2.24 18.52
C PHE A 107 18.15 -1.38 19.62
N PRO A 108 18.38 -1.93 20.83
CA PRO A 108 19.00 -1.19 21.92
C PRO A 108 20.48 -0.86 21.64
N SER A 109 20.86 0.41 21.74
CA SER A 109 22.25 0.87 21.47
C SER A 109 23.27 0.53 22.57
N ARG A 110 22.81 0.18 23.78
CA ARG A 110 23.62 0.21 25.02
C ARG A 110 24.75 -0.82 25.11
N ARG A 111 24.88 -1.77 24.16
CA ARG A 111 25.94 -2.80 24.18
C ARG A 111 26.85 -2.76 22.93
N GLY A 112 26.73 -1.72 22.11
CA GLY A 112 27.25 -1.76 20.74
C GLY A 112 26.46 -2.76 19.89
N LEU A 113 26.60 -2.66 18.56
CA LEU A 113 25.92 -3.57 17.64
C LEU A 113 26.63 -4.93 17.66
N LEU A 114 26.03 -5.92 18.31
CA LEU A 114 26.57 -7.29 18.32
C LEU A 114 26.74 -7.80 16.89
N PRO A 115 27.81 -8.55 16.56
CA PRO A 115 28.04 -9.06 15.20
C PRO A 115 26.84 -9.82 14.63
N ALA A 116 26.12 -10.59 15.44
CA ALA A 116 24.91 -11.30 15.02
C ALA A 116 23.76 -10.36 14.62
N VAL A 117 23.57 -9.25 15.35
CA VAL A 117 22.55 -8.24 15.00
C VAL A 117 22.95 -7.50 13.73
N ARG A 118 24.25 -7.20 13.55
CA ARG A 118 24.74 -6.62 12.30
C ARG A 118 24.50 -7.55 11.12
N ALA A 119 24.84 -8.83 11.25
CA ALA A 119 24.61 -9.83 10.21
C ALA A 119 23.12 -9.96 9.86
N LEU A 120 22.22 -9.90 10.85
CA LEU A 120 20.78 -9.88 10.61
C LEU A 120 20.33 -8.62 9.85
N ILE A 121 20.80 -7.44 10.24
CA ILE A 121 20.47 -6.19 9.55
C ILE A 121 21.00 -6.22 8.10
N ASP A 122 22.22 -6.68 7.89
CA ASP A 122 22.81 -6.79 6.55
C ASP A 122 22.02 -7.80 5.69
N PHE A 123 21.57 -8.91 6.28
CA PHE A 123 20.66 -9.86 5.63
C PHE A 123 19.33 -9.19 5.25
N LEU A 124 18.65 -8.54 6.20
CA LEU A 124 17.38 -7.87 5.95
C LEU A 124 17.53 -6.76 4.90
N ASN A 125 18.58 -5.97 4.95
CA ASN A 125 18.85 -4.94 3.94
C ASN A 125 18.99 -5.53 2.54
N LYS A 126 19.64 -6.69 2.40
CA LYS A 126 19.77 -7.36 1.11
C LYS A 126 18.41 -7.79 0.56
N TYR A 127 17.61 -8.49 1.37
CA TYR A 127 16.38 -9.12 0.88
C TYR A 127 15.16 -8.19 0.86
N VAL A 128 15.09 -7.20 1.75
CA VAL A 128 14.00 -6.22 1.75
C VAL A 128 14.19 -5.18 0.64
N ALA A 129 15.43 -4.81 0.32
CA ALA A 129 15.70 -3.91 -0.80
C ALA A 129 15.30 -4.53 -2.15
N GLU A 130 15.48 -5.83 -2.32
CA GLU A 130 15.12 -6.58 -3.53
C GLU A 130 13.58 -6.69 -3.73
N GLU A 131 12.79 -6.81 -2.66
CA GLU A 131 11.35 -7.06 -2.74
C GLU A 131 10.48 -5.79 -2.85
N ASP A 132 10.87 -4.67 -2.20
CA ASP A 132 9.97 -3.52 -1.98
C ASP A 132 10.26 -2.29 -2.88
N PHE A 133 11.43 -2.20 -3.52
CA PHE A 133 11.85 -0.98 -4.25
C PHE A 133 12.07 -1.13 -5.76
N ASP A 134 12.53 -2.29 -6.25
CA ASP A 134 12.72 -2.54 -7.70
C ASP A 134 11.47 -3.12 -8.39
N THR A 135 10.62 -3.84 -7.65
CA THR A 135 9.49 -4.62 -8.19
C THR A 135 8.41 -3.76 -8.86
N ARG A 136 8.42 -2.44 -8.65
CA ARG A 136 7.45 -1.51 -9.24
C ARG A 136 7.79 -1.12 -10.68
N GLU A 137 9.06 -1.08 -11.07
CA GLU A 137 9.43 -0.86 -12.48
C GLU A 137 8.95 -2.01 -13.37
N ALA A 138 8.89 -3.23 -12.83
CA ALA A 138 8.38 -4.40 -13.55
C ALA A 138 6.86 -4.32 -13.84
N LEU A 139 6.07 -3.69 -12.97
CA LEU A 139 4.61 -3.57 -13.15
C LEU A 139 4.18 -2.40 -14.05
N ILE A 140 5.08 -1.44 -14.31
CA ILE A 140 4.82 -0.28 -15.19
C ILE A 140 5.18 -0.60 -16.65
N ASN A 141 5.99 -1.64 -16.89
CA ASN A 141 6.58 -1.97 -18.19
C ASN A 141 6.00 -3.24 -18.86
N GLU A 142 4.91 -3.82 -18.35
CA GLU A 142 4.14 -4.91 -18.98
C GLU A 142 2.74 -4.43 -19.39
#